data_AF-A0A518HNS3-F1
#
_entry.id   AF-A0A518HNS3-F1
#
_cell.length_a   1.000
_cell.length_b   1.000
_cell.length_c   1.000
_cell.angle_alpha   90.00
_cell.angle_beta   90.00
_cell.angle_gamma   90.00
#
_symmetry.space_group_name_H-M   'P 1'
#
loop_
_entity.id
_entity.type
_entity.pdbx_description
1 polymer ?
#
loop_
_entity_poly.entity_id
_entity_poly.type
_entity_poly.pdbx_seq_one_letter_code
_entity_poly.pdbx_strand_id
1 'polypeptide(L)'
;MSKTITMSTRPKAKPDADKWVEERSSRPHGIENIKQKRLTLDMDASLHTELKLHCVRNDIQIAEFLRGLIRKELALAESGR
;
A
#
# COMPACT_ATOMS: atom_id res chain seq x y z
N MET A 1 3.06 52.51 18.44
CA MET A 1 2.40 51.40 19.17
C MET A 1 2.97 50.07 18.68
N SER A 2 4.12 49.66 19.21
CA SER A 2 4.80 48.41 18.84
C SER A 2 4.30 47.27 19.71
N LYS A 3 3.51 46.35 19.14
CA LYS A 3 3.09 45.11 19.84
C LYS A 3 4.21 44.09 19.76
N THR A 4 5.01 44.00 20.83
CA THR A 4 6.01 42.95 20.99
C THR A 4 5.30 41.62 21.25
N ILE A 5 5.51 40.63 20.38
CA ILE A 5 4.97 39.27 20.53
C ILE A 5 5.99 38.46 21.33
N THR A 6 5.63 38.14 22.58
CA THR A 6 6.41 37.22 23.43
C THR A 6 6.21 35.79 22.93
N MET A 7 7.25 35.23 22.30
CA MET A 7 7.28 33.82 21.92
C MET A 7 7.33 32.96 23.18
N SER A 8 6.18 32.38 23.53
CA SER A 8 6.05 31.43 24.64
C SER A 8 7.00 30.24 24.46
N THR A 9 7.56 29.79 25.57
CA THR A 9 8.54 28.71 25.69
C THR A 9 8.11 27.45 24.95
N ARG A 10 9.05 26.89 24.16
CA ARG A 10 8.93 25.63 23.42
C ARG A 10 8.20 24.56 24.24
N PRO A 11 7.01 24.09 23.83
CA PRO A 11 6.33 23.00 24.52
C PRO A 11 7.20 21.74 24.43
N LYS A 12 7.64 21.22 25.58
CA LYS A 12 8.25 19.89 25.71
C LYS A 12 7.14 18.82 25.57
N ALA A 13 6.54 18.72 24.39
CA ALA A 13 5.80 17.51 24.05
C ALA A 13 6.84 16.42 23.77
N LYS A 14 6.85 15.36 24.59
CA LYS A 14 7.62 14.15 24.30
C LYS A 14 7.14 13.64 22.93
N PRO A 15 8.02 13.42 21.94
CA PRO A 15 7.61 12.80 20.70
C PRO A 15 7.22 11.36 21.04
N ASP A 16 5.93 11.07 20.96
CA ASP A 16 5.35 9.73 21.11
C ASP A 16 5.63 8.95 19.82
N ALA A 17 6.93 8.80 19.50
CA ALA A 17 7.42 8.16 18.29
C ALA A 17 7.21 6.64 18.33
N ASP A 18 7.16 6.06 19.52
CA ASP A 18 6.98 4.63 19.75
C ASP A 18 5.57 4.12 19.39
N LYS A 19 4.53 4.97 19.46
CA LYS A 19 3.16 4.57 19.02
C LYS A 19 3.12 4.06 17.59
N TRP A 20 3.89 4.67 16.69
CA TRP A 20 3.97 4.23 15.29
C TRP A 20 4.62 2.86 15.11
N VAL A 21 5.45 2.43 16.08
CA VAL A 21 6.09 1.12 16.08
C VAL A 21 5.13 0.06 16.61
N GLU A 22 4.38 0.37 17.67
CA GLU A 22 3.46 -0.57 18.31
C GLU A 22 2.25 -0.94 17.42
N GLU A 23 1.73 -0.01 16.61
CA GLU A 23 0.63 -0.29 15.67
C GLU A 23 0.98 -1.32 14.58
N ARG A 24 2.27 -1.58 14.30
CA ARG A 24 2.65 -2.66 13.37
C ARG A 24 2.51 -4.05 13.99
N SER A 25 2.62 -4.16 15.31
CA SER A 25 2.61 -5.43 16.03
C SER A 25 1.18 -5.96 16.24
N SER A 26 0.17 -5.08 16.16
CA SER A 26 -1.23 -5.41 16.46
C SER A 26 -2.09 -5.70 15.22
N ARG A 27 -1.52 -6.21 14.13
CA ARG A 27 -2.36 -6.74 13.04
C ARG A 27 -3.05 -8.04 13.50
N PRO A 28 -4.39 -8.12 13.43
CA PRO A 28 -5.15 -9.22 14.02
C PRO A 28 -4.80 -10.57 13.35
N HIS A 29 -4.35 -11.51 14.19
CA HIS A 29 -4.24 -12.93 13.91
C HIS A 29 -5.67 -13.50 13.73
N GLY A 30 -6.11 -13.74 12.50
CA GLY A 30 -7.44 -14.31 12.28
C GLY A 30 -7.82 -14.67 10.85
N ILE A 31 -7.07 -14.20 9.85
CA ILE A 31 -7.19 -14.70 8.48
C ILE A 31 -6.01 -15.64 8.30
N GLU A 32 -6.29 -16.92 8.01
CA GLU A 32 -5.29 -17.92 7.67
C GLU A 32 -4.23 -17.27 6.77
N ASN A 33 -3.05 -17.03 7.35
CA ASN A 33 -2.08 -16.11 6.78
C ASN A 33 -1.36 -16.84 5.65
N ILE A 34 -2.03 -16.97 4.49
CA ILE A 34 -1.41 -17.48 3.28
C ILE A 34 -0.18 -16.62 3.07
N LYS A 35 1.01 -17.22 3.22
CA LYS A 35 2.28 -16.52 3.19
C LYS A 35 2.46 -15.87 1.82
N GLN A 36 2.11 -14.59 1.72
CA GLN A 36 2.21 -13.85 0.48
C GLN A 36 3.68 -13.77 0.05
N LYS A 37 3.97 -14.22 -1.16
CA LYS A 37 5.29 -14.07 -1.77
C LYS A 37 5.35 -12.72 -2.49
N ARG A 38 6.47 -12.01 -2.36
CA ARG A 38 6.72 -10.77 -3.09
C ARG A 38 7.08 -11.09 -4.53
N LEU A 39 6.32 -10.53 -5.47
CA LEU A 39 6.61 -10.57 -6.89
C LEU A 39 7.06 -9.17 -7.32
N THR A 40 8.25 -9.09 -7.93
CA THR A 40 8.77 -7.85 -8.53
C THR A 40 8.71 -8.03 -10.04
N LEU A 41 8.17 -7.05 -10.76
CA LEU A 41 8.00 -7.08 -12.20
C LEU A 41 8.58 -5.79 -12.78
N ASP A 42 9.39 -5.93 -13.82
CA ASP A 42 9.84 -4.81 -14.64
C ASP A 42 8.85 -4.64 -15.80
N MET A 43 8.50 -3.40 -16.11
CA MET A 43 7.58 -3.06 -17.20
C MET A 43 7.90 -1.69 -17.76
N ASP A 44 7.57 -1.47 -19.04
CA ASP A 44 7.72 -0.18 -19.68
C ASP A 44 6.91 0.91 -18.99
N ALA A 45 7.46 2.13 -18.94
CA ALA A 45 6.80 3.26 -18.29
C ALA A 45 5.45 3.61 -18.92
N SER A 46 5.32 3.45 -20.24
CA SER A 46 4.05 3.64 -20.95
C SER A 46 3.00 2.62 -20.52
N LEU A 47 3.39 1.34 -20.45
CA LEU A 47 2.51 0.25 -20.04
C LEU A 47 2.07 0.42 -18.57
N HIS A 48 2.99 0.78 -17.69
CA HIS A 48 2.66 1.03 -16.28
C HIS A 48 1.67 2.19 -16.12
N THR A 49 1.79 3.23 -16.95
CA THR A 49 0.87 4.38 -16.93
C THR A 49 -0.53 3.96 -17.36
N GLU A 50 -0.64 3.20 -18.45
CA GLU A 50 -1.92 2.67 -18.93
C GLU A 50 -2.56 1.74 -17.89
N LEU A 51 -1.79 0.82 -17.32
CA LEU A 51 -2.24 -0.09 -16.26
C LEU A 51 -2.76 0.69 -15.04
N LYS A 52 -2.03 1.73 -14.61
CA LYS A 52 -2.43 2.56 -13.48
C LYS A 52 -3.71 3.33 -13.78
N LEU A 53 -3.83 3.93 -14.97
CA LEU A 53 -5.05 4.62 -15.39
C LEU A 53 -6.25 3.67 -15.43
N HIS A 54 -6.07 2.46 -15.95
CA HIS A 54 -7.12 1.44 -15.94
C HIS A 54 -7.58 1.11 -14.51
N CYS A 55 -6.64 0.88 -13.60
CA CYS A 55 -6.94 0.58 -12.20
C CYS A 55 -7.68 1.73 -11.50
N VAL A 56 -7.26 2.98 -11.74
CA VAL A 56 -7.92 4.17 -11.19
C VAL A 56 -9.35 4.31 -11.71
N ARG A 57 -9.58 4.10 -13.01
CA ARG A 57 -10.91 4.22 -13.62
C ARG A 57 -11.91 3.20 -13.07
N ASN A 58 -11.43 2.05 -12.62
CA ASN A 58 -12.27 0.97 -12.10
C ASN A 58 -12.28 0.90 -10.57
N ASP A 59 -11.60 1.82 -9.88
CA ASP A 59 -11.43 1.82 -8.41
C ASP A 59 -10.86 0.51 -7.85
N ILE A 60 -9.88 -0.07 -8.55
CA ILE A 60 -9.24 -1.35 -8.19
C ILE A 60 -7.76 -1.13 -7.86
N GLN A 61 -7.24 -1.89 -6.89
CA GLN A 61 -5.81 -1.89 -6.59
C GLN A 61 -5.02 -2.66 -7.66
N ILE A 62 -3.89 -2.11 -8.12
CA ILE A 62 -3.00 -2.76 -9.10
C ILE A 62 -2.60 -4.18 -8.66
N ALA A 63 -2.32 -4.37 -7.36
CA ALA A 63 -1.98 -5.68 -6.82
C ALA A 63 -3.12 -6.69 -6.96
N GLU A 64 -4.37 -6.26 -6.80
CA GLU A 64 -5.52 -7.14 -6.94
C GLU A 64 -5.83 -7.46 -8.40
N PHE A 65 -5.70 -6.46 -9.28
CA PHE A 65 -5.78 -6.67 -10.72
C PHE A 65 -4.76 -7.70 -11.20
N LEU A 66 -3.50 -7.59 -10.79
CA LEU A 66 -2.46 -8.53 -11.17
C LEU A 66 -2.71 -9.94 -10.61
N ARG A 67 -3.19 -10.06 -9.36
CA ARG A 67 -3.57 -11.37 -8.80
C ARG A 67 -4.71 -12.02 -9.59
N GLY A 68 -5.72 -11.23 -9.96
CA GLY A 68 -6.85 -11.69 -10.77
C GLY A 68 -6.40 -12.14 -12.17
N LEU A 69 -5.55 -11.34 -12.81
CA LEU A 69 -4.98 -11.66 -14.13
C LEU A 69 -4.20 -12.98 -14.09
N ILE A 70 -3.30 -13.15 -13.12
CA ILE A 70 -2.50 -14.38 -12.97
C ILE A 70 -3.41 -15.59 -12.73
N ARG A 71 -4.41 -15.47 -11.84
CA ARG A 71 -5.35 -16.57 -11.56
C ARG A 71 -6.13 -16.99 -12.80
N LYS A 72 -6.63 -16.01 -13.57
CA LYS A 72 -7.39 -16.26 -14.80
C LYS A 72 -6.53 -16.98 -15.84
N GLU A 73 -5.32 -16.48 -16.10
CA GLU A 73 -4.42 -17.08 -17.08
C GLU A 73 -3.99 -18.50 -16.71
N LEU A 74 -3.70 -18.75 -15.42
CA LEU A 74 -3.37 -20.10 -14.95
C LEU A 74 -4.55 -21.07 -15.11
N ALA A 75 -5.77 -20.65 -14.75
CA ALA A 75 -6.96 -21.49 -14.91
C ALA A 75 -7.23 -21.84 -16.39
N LEU A 76 -7.01 -20.88 -17.30
CA LEU A 76 -7.12 -21.12 -18.75
C LEU A 76 -6.05 -22.10 -19.24
N ALA A 77 -4.80 -21.95 -18.79
CA ALA A 77 -3.70 -22.83 -19.16
C ALA A 77 -3.89 -24.28 -18.67
N GLU A 78 -4.54 -24.46 -17.51
CA GLU A 78 -4.86 -25.78 -16.96
C GLU A 78 -6.06 -26.43 -17.66
N SER A 79 -7.06 -25.65 -18.07
CA SER A 79 -8.24 -26.17 -18.79
C SER A 79 -7.94 -26.62 -20.23
N GLY A 80 -6.80 -26.20 -20.80
CA GLY A 80 -6.37 -26.60 -22.15
C GLY A 80 -5.41 -27.79 -22.19
N ARG A 81 -5.11 -28.42 -21.03
CA ARG A 81 -4.28 -29.63 -20.92
C ARG A 81 -5.11 -30.89 -20.73
#